data_AF-A0A2M7IB29-F1
#
_entry.id   AF-A0A2M7IB29-F1
#
_cell.length_a   1.000
_cell.length_b   1.000
_cell.length_c   1.000
_cell.angle_alpha   90.00
_cell.angle_beta   90.00
_cell.angle_gamma   90.00
#
_symmetry.space_group_name_H-M   'P 1'
#
loop_
_entity.id
_entity.type
_entity.pdbx_description
1 polymer ?
#
loop_
_entity_poly.entity_id
_entity_poly.type
_entity_poly.pdbx_seq_one_letter_code
_entity_poly.pdbx_strand_id
1 'polypeptide(L)'
;MREIWLTPQQIATMRLPGMPTHEVSIRRMSQKNLLVHRSKVRGKGIEIALSSLPLEAQQAARAEKTERKERINGEQAAKPSLPISAGGGGCGDFVGHSAHGTSAACEAGAVMPAAPAGESIQTGVPSPVGQLAIPAATGTGGLPGGGGTPARRAAGGGARRGAHLDEWALSEVAGAATPATHSILIGSLVAPVSEQDAARVTQARKIMAALQPLLALPDRHRGRRAMAEAIARDLGRSWQQVYRYEEKLRVGGLDALIRLGRRADRGVARAMVSSEFEAWAAGLLSAWPGAAERGYDMPKLAEMLRDKVRGAWTGGADGERQCWLKATAWMAKDLRAGGCPDGWLARLLTLPAARRFLAAEGQHFRVSGKALRDGKAIYDDNLTPVRRTARALMPGDLVCGDVSPLDIPCLRPDGSTMYARMISWHDVATTKPVGSAQNRWGQTGGVRSS
;
A
#
# COMPACT_ATOMS: atom_id res chain seq x y z
N MET A 1 24.39 37.56 0.46
CA MET A 1 24.57 36.73 1.67
C MET A 1 24.38 35.28 1.29
N ARG A 2 25.24 34.34 1.73
CA ARG A 2 25.03 32.92 1.44
C ARG A 2 23.77 32.47 2.18
N GLU A 3 22.82 31.90 1.44
CA GLU A 3 21.58 31.39 2.02
C GLU A 3 21.90 30.23 2.98
N ILE A 4 21.36 30.33 4.19
CA ILE A 4 21.60 29.36 5.26
C ILE A 4 20.51 28.30 5.22
N TRP A 5 20.92 27.04 5.12
CA TRP A 5 20.04 25.88 5.11
C TRP A 5 20.22 25.08 6.41
N LEU A 6 19.11 24.69 7.05
CA LEU A 6 19.10 23.94 8.31
C LEU A 6 18.34 22.63 8.14
N THR A 7 18.83 21.54 8.74
CA THR A 7 18.08 20.28 8.79
C THR A 7 16.98 20.34 9.85
N PRO A 8 15.87 19.59 9.70
CA PRO A 8 14.85 19.48 10.75
C PRO A 8 15.42 19.05 12.12
N GLN A 9 16.46 18.21 12.12
CA GLN A 9 17.14 17.80 13.35
C GLN A 9 17.89 18.97 14.00
N GLN A 10 18.61 19.79 13.21
CA GLN A 10 19.27 20.99 13.74
C GLN A 10 18.25 21.95 14.36
N ILE A 11 17.14 22.22 13.66
CA ILE A 11 16.06 23.08 14.16
C ILE A 11 15.50 22.56 15.49
N ALA A 12 15.28 21.24 15.62
CA ALA A 12 14.83 20.62 16.87
C ALA A 12 15.86 20.78 18.00
N THR A 13 17.15 20.57 17.71
CA THR A 13 18.24 20.71 18.69
C THR A 13 18.39 22.14 19.19
N MET A 14 18.22 23.13 18.30
CA MET A 14 18.33 24.56 18.63
C MET A 14 17.14 25.07 19.48
N ARG A 15 16.04 24.30 19.57
CA ARG A 15 14.81 24.68 20.29
C ARG A 15 14.34 26.11 19.99
N LEU A 16 14.32 26.46 18.70
CA LEU A 16 13.99 27.82 18.25
C LEU A 16 12.57 28.22 18.71
N PRO A 17 12.36 29.48 19.14
CA PRO A 17 11.05 29.98 19.55
C PRO A 17 10.04 29.86 18.40
N GLY A 18 8.82 29.42 18.73
CA GLY A 18 7.76 29.19 17.74
C GLY A 18 7.95 27.96 16.85
N MET A 19 9.03 27.17 17.04
CA MET A 19 9.26 25.92 16.29
C MET A 19 8.95 24.68 17.16
N PRO A 20 8.41 23.59 16.57
CA PRO A 20 8.24 22.33 17.28
C PRO A 20 9.57 21.73 17.77
N THR A 21 9.55 21.01 18.89
CA THR A 21 10.73 20.40 19.51
C THR A 21 11.17 19.07 18.88
N HIS A 22 10.32 18.46 18.05
CA HIS A 22 10.58 17.15 17.44
C HIS A 22 10.72 17.27 15.92
N GLU A 23 11.68 16.52 15.36
CA GLU A 23 11.99 16.51 13.93
C GLU A 23 10.76 16.23 13.05
N VAL A 24 9.94 15.26 13.43
CA VAL A 24 8.73 14.86 12.70
C VAL A 24 7.72 16.01 12.63
N SER A 25 7.56 16.74 13.72
CA SER A 25 6.67 17.90 13.80
C SER A 25 7.16 19.07 12.95
N ILE A 26 8.49 19.29 12.90
CA ILE A 26 9.10 20.31 12.02
C ILE A 26 8.87 19.95 10.54
N ARG A 27 9.00 18.68 10.15
CA ARG A 27 8.71 18.22 8.78
C ARG A 27 7.24 18.45 8.41
N ARG A 28 6.31 18.11 9.30
CA ARG A 28 4.87 18.35 9.11
C ARG A 28 4.56 19.85 9.02
N MET A 29 5.17 20.66 9.87
CA MET A 29 5.02 22.12 9.83
C MET A 29 5.60 22.72 8.54
N SER A 30 6.75 22.23 8.06
CA SER A 30 7.35 22.66 6.80
C SER A 30 6.42 22.43 5.61
N GLN A 31 5.68 21.31 5.62
CA GLN A 31 4.67 21.01 4.59
C GLN A 31 3.42 21.89 4.75
N LYS A 32 2.92 22.06 5.98
CA LYS A 32 1.70 22.83 6.27
C LYS A 32 1.85 24.33 5.97
N ASN A 33 2.99 24.91 6.36
CA ASN A 33 3.24 26.35 6.26
C ASN A 33 4.02 26.72 4.98
N LEU A 34 4.18 25.77 4.06
CA LEU A 34 4.86 25.96 2.77
C LEU A 34 6.27 26.58 2.92
N LEU A 35 7.04 26.12 3.91
CA LEU A 35 8.41 26.58 4.11
C LEU A 35 9.28 26.18 2.91
N VAL A 36 10.17 27.09 2.52
CA VAL A 36 11.10 26.85 1.41
C VAL A 36 12.09 25.77 1.85
N HIS A 37 12.01 24.60 1.20
CA HIS A 37 12.85 23.46 1.51
C HIS A 37 13.45 22.86 0.23
N ARG A 38 14.58 22.16 0.37
CA ARG A 38 15.25 21.44 -0.71
C ARG A 38 15.70 20.06 -0.24
N SER A 39 15.97 19.15 -1.16
CA SER A 39 16.65 17.90 -0.83
C SER A 39 18.09 18.17 -0.38
N LYS A 40 18.55 17.45 0.64
CA LYS A 40 19.92 17.56 1.16
C LYS A 40 20.94 17.28 0.05
N VAL A 41 21.98 18.12 -0.05
CA VAL A 41 23.02 17.97 -1.10
C VAL A 41 23.78 16.64 -0.98
N ARG A 42 23.93 16.14 0.26
CA ARG A 42 24.54 14.84 0.55
C ARG A 42 23.67 14.05 1.53
N GLY A 43 23.21 12.88 1.10
CA GLY A 43 22.42 11.94 1.91
C GLY A 43 20.91 12.10 1.74
N LYS A 44 20.15 11.29 2.49
CA LYS A 44 18.69 11.34 2.51
C LYS A 44 18.20 12.40 3.49
N GLY A 45 17.29 13.27 3.06
CA GLY A 45 16.67 14.27 3.94
C GLY A 45 16.30 15.56 3.22
N ILE A 46 15.66 16.47 3.95
CA ILE A 46 15.36 17.82 3.51
C ILE A 46 16.17 18.84 4.32
N GLU A 47 16.46 19.98 3.72
CA GLU A 47 16.96 21.17 4.38
C GLU A 47 15.95 22.29 4.19
N ILE A 48 15.73 23.10 5.23
CA ILE A 48 14.78 24.22 5.24
C ILE A 48 15.60 25.52 5.22
N ALA A 49 15.22 26.46 4.36
CA ALA A 49 15.90 27.75 4.26
C ALA A 49 15.61 28.60 5.50
N LEU A 50 16.65 29.13 6.14
CA LEU A 50 16.53 29.95 7.35
C LEU A 50 15.64 31.18 7.12
N SER A 51 15.70 31.77 5.93
CA SER A 51 14.87 32.91 5.50
C SER A 51 13.36 32.62 5.49
N SER A 52 12.96 31.34 5.42
CA SER A 52 11.55 30.94 5.41
C SER A 52 10.97 30.68 6.81
N LEU A 53 11.81 30.59 7.85
CA LEU A 53 11.34 30.35 9.22
C LEU A 53 10.62 31.59 9.80
N PRO A 54 9.78 31.44 10.86
CA PRO A 54 9.24 32.59 11.59
C PRO A 54 10.34 33.55 12.06
N LEU A 55 10.06 34.86 12.07
CA LEU A 55 11.06 35.91 12.33
C LEU A 55 11.84 35.70 13.64
N GLU A 56 11.15 35.29 14.71
CA GLU A 56 11.74 34.96 16.01
C GLU A 56 12.76 33.81 15.91
N ALA A 57 12.40 32.74 15.20
CA ALA A 57 13.29 31.62 14.94
C ALA A 57 14.51 32.02 14.09
N GLN A 58 14.34 32.97 13.16
CA GLN A 58 15.46 33.48 12.36
C GLN A 58 16.47 34.24 13.23
N GLN A 59 15.99 35.09 14.12
CA GLN A 59 16.83 35.89 15.02
C GLN A 59 17.60 34.98 16.00
N ALA A 60 16.89 34.04 16.65
CA ALA A 60 17.50 33.08 17.57
C ALA A 60 18.57 32.21 16.87
N ALA A 61 18.29 31.72 15.67
CA ALA A 61 19.24 30.90 14.91
C ALA A 61 20.50 31.67 14.46
N ARG A 62 20.38 32.99 14.22
CA ARG A 62 21.53 33.85 13.92
C ARG A 62 22.37 34.12 15.17
N ALA A 63 21.72 34.35 16.32
CA ALA A 63 22.41 34.53 17.60
C ALA A 63 23.25 33.30 17.96
N GLU A 64 22.66 32.09 17.94
CA GLU A 64 23.35 30.84 18.28
C GLU A 64 24.56 30.56 17.36
N LYS A 65 24.44 30.87 16.06
CA LYS A 65 25.57 30.73 15.12
C LYS A 65 26.70 31.70 15.39
N THR A 66 26.38 32.91 15.85
CA THR A 66 27.37 33.93 16.18
C THR A 66 28.14 33.49 17.43
N GLU A 67 27.43 33.07 18.49
CA GLU A 67 28.03 32.52 19.70
C GLU A 67 28.90 31.27 19.42
N ARG A 68 28.43 30.35 18.57
CA ARG A 68 29.21 29.16 18.22
C ARG A 68 30.48 29.51 17.45
N LYS A 69 30.43 30.50 16.57
CA LYS A 69 31.61 30.99 15.84
C LYS A 69 32.62 31.63 16.80
N GLU A 70 32.15 32.40 17.78
CA GLU A 70 32.99 33.01 18.81
C GLU A 70 33.65 31.95 19.69
N ARG A 71 32.93 30.90 20.11
CA ARG A 71 33.52 29.78 20.88
C ARG A 71 34.62 29.06 20.11
N ILE A 72 34.39 28.73 18.84
CA ILE A 72 35.40 28.04 18.01
C ILE A 72 36.64 28.93 17.81
N ASN A 73 36.45 30.22 17.56
CA ASN A 73 37.56 31.16 17.41
C ASN A 73 38.34 31.34 18.72
N GLY A 74 37.66 31.41 19.87
CA GLY A 74 38.30 31.48 21.18
C GLY A 74 39.10 30.22 21.52
N GLU A 75 38.56 29.03 21.21
CA GLU A 75 39.23 27.74 21.47
C GLU A 75 40.44 27.53 20.55
N GLN A 76 40.43 28.08 19.33
CA GLN A 76 41.59 28.09 18.44
C GLN A 76 42.67 29.08 18.88
N ALA A 77 42.29 30.22 19.48
CA ALA A 77 43.23 31.18 20.03
C ALA A 77 43.91 30.67 21.32
N ALA A 78 43.25 29.79 22.07
CA ALA A 78 43.73 29.28 23.36
C ALA A 78 44.61 28.02 23.27
N LYS A 79 44.88 27.46 22.07
CA LYS A 79 45.81 26.34 21.92
C LYS A 79 47.26 26.87 21.88
N PRO A 80 48.09 26.68 22.94
CA PRO A 80 49.50 27.01 22.88
C PRO A 80 50.17 26.15 21.81
N SER A 81 50.94 26.79 20.91
CA SER A 81 51.73 26.11 19.89
C SER A 81 52.80 25.25 20.57
N LEU A 82 52.56 23.94 20.65
CA LEU A 82 53.57 22.99 21.11
C LEU A 82 54.74 22.96 20.10
N PRO A 83 55.99 22.91 20.57
CA PRO A 83 57.15 22.81 19.69
C PRO A 83 57.13 21.47 18.94
N ILE A 84 57.36 21.55 17.64
CA ILE A 84 57.49 20.41 16.73
C ILE A 84 58.73 19.62 17.15
N SER A 85 58.54 18.47 17.79
CA SER A 85 59.62 17.52 18.07
C SER A 85 59.67 16.46 16.98
N ALA A 86 60.83 16.30 16.37
CA ALA A 86 61.13 15.29 15.36
C ALA A 86 61.44 13.93 16.01
N GLY A 87 60.96 12.84 15.40
CA GLY A 87 61.62 11.54 15.51
C GLY A 87 60.75 10.32 15.86
N GLY A 88 60.98 9.23 15.10
CA GLY A 88 60.77 7.81 15.45
C GLY A 88 59.31 7.32 15.46
N GLY A 89 58.91 6.19 14.88
CA GLY A 89 59.62 4.92 14.62
C GLY A 89 59.09 3.81 15.55
N GLY A 90 58.47 2.76 15.00
CA GLY A 90 58.04 1.52 15.69
C GLY A 90 56.51 1.39 15.85
N CYS A 91 55.78 0.44 15.28
CA CYS A 91 55.79 -1.04 15.32
C CYS A 91 55.28 -1.66 16.65
N GLY A 92 54.33 -2.59 16.56
CA GLY A 92 53.83 -3.46 17.65
C GLY A 92 52.33 -3.29 17.93
N ASP A 93 51.45 -4.14 17.37
CA ASP A 93 50.90 -5.39 17.96
C ASP A 93 49.81 -5.11 19.01
N PHE A 94 48.52 -5.29 18.70
CA PHE A 94 47.75 -6.55 18.73
C PHE A 94 47.82 -7.26 20.09
N VAL A 95 46.72 -7.27 20.83
CA VAL A 95 46.10 -8.40 21.55
C VAL A 95 44.80 -7.90 22.20
N GLY A 96 43.70 -8.57 21.87
CA GLY A 96 42.39 -8.33 22.45
C GLY A 96 42.22 -9.01 23.81
N HIS A 97 41.25 -8.56 24.59
CA HIS A 97 40.65 -9.31 25.68
C HIS A 97 39.13 -9.16 25.63
N SER A 98 38.48 -10.32 25.56
CA SER A 98 37.04 -10.51 25.73
C SER A 98 36.80 -10.88 27.19
N ALA A 99 35.81 -10.28 27.83
CA ALA A 99 35.33 -10.72 29.15
C ALA A 99 33.81 -10.62 29.21
N HIS A 100 33.19 -11.78 29.43
CA HIS A 100 31.80 -11.96 29.79
C HIS A 100 31.53 -11.35 31.17
N GLY A 101 30.47 -10.54 31.26
CA GLY A 101 29.90 -10.06 32.52
C GLY A 101 28.42 -10.45 32.61
N THR A 102 28.13 -11.39 33.50
CA THR A 102 26.80 -11.73 34.02
C THR A 102 26.20 -10.54 34.77
N SER A 103 24.93 -10.18 34.52
CA SER A 103 24.18 -9.26 35.38
C SER A 103 22.95 -9.93 35.97
N ALA A 104 22.93 -9.92 37.30
CA ALA A 104 21.84 -10.34 38.16
C ALA A 104 20.69 -9.31 38.21
N ALA A 105 19.60 -9.77 38.81
CA ALA A 105 18.31 -9.16 39.05
C ALA A 105 18.29 -7.69 39.54
N CYS A 106 17.24 -6.97 39.13
CA CYS A 106 16.53 -6.00 39.97
C CYS A 106 15.02 -6.08 39.70
N GLU A 107 14.29 -6.52 40.72
CA GLU A 107 12.85 -6.31 40.90
C GLU A 107 12.57 -4.86 41.38
N ALA A 108 11.28 -4.53 41.36
CA ALA A 108 10.59 -3.38 41.97
C ALA A 108 10.36 -2.16 41.05
N GLY A 109 9.07 -1.84 40.83
CA GLY A 109 8.64 -0.65 40.12
C GLY A 109 7.13 -0.46 39.99
N ALA A 110 6.51 -0.08 41.10
CA ALA A 110 5.33 0.81 41.22
C ALA A 110 4.01 0.50 40.48
N VAL A 111 3.00 0.18 41.29
CA VAL A 111 1.56 0.24 40.96
C VAL A 111 1.12 1.71 40.87
N MET A 112 0.54 2.11 39.74
CA MET A 112 -0.14 3.41 39.57
C MET A 112 -1.63 3.28 39.95
N PRO A 113 -2.24 4.26 40.64
CA PRO A 113 -3.68 4.26 40.90
C PRO A 113 -4.48 4.64 39.65
N ALA A 114 -5.63 3.97 39.49
CA ALA A 114 -6.58 4.15 38.42
C ALA A 114 -7.28 5.53 38.48
N ALA A 115 -7.47 6.13 37.31
CA ALA A 115 -8.29 7.34 37.14
C ALA A 115 -9.79 7.01 37.30
N PRO A 116 -10.60 7.88 37.91
CA PRO A 116 -12.04 7.68 38.05
C PRO A 116 -12.74 7.75 36.70
N ALA A 117 -13.60 6.75 36.46
CA ALA A 117 -14.44 6.63 35.28
C ALA A 117 -15.42 7.81 35.17
N GLY A 118 -15.45 8.46 34.02
CA GLY A 118 -16.47 9.45 33.68
C GLY A 118 -17.82 8.79 33.46
N GLU A 119 -18.86 9.39 34.05
CA GLU A 119 -20.25 8.97 33.93
C GLU A 119 -20.75 9.00 32.48
N SER A 120 -21.49 7.95 32.11
CA SER A 120 -22.18 7.85 30.82
C SER A 120 -23.40 8.76 30.78
N ILE A 121 -23.41 9.71 29.84
CA ILE A 121 -24.58 10.52 29.51
C ILE A 121 -25.65 9.60 28.89
N GLN A 122 -26.81 9.48 29.54
CA GLN A 122 -27.98 8.80 28.98
C GLN A 122 -28.47 9.54 27.73
N THR A 123 -28.37 8.89 26.57
CA THR A 123 -29.09 9.29 25.37
C THR A 123 -30.56 8.90 25.53
N GLY A 124 -31.45 9.89 25.50
CA GLY A 124 -32.90 9.71 25.58
C GLY A 124 -33.47 8.83 24.46
N VAL A 125 -34.58 8.17 24.79
CA VAL A 125 -35.35 7.27 23.93
C VAL A 125 -35.97 8.05 22.75
N PRO A 126 -35.82 7.60 21.50
CA PRO A 126 -36.54 8.18 20.38
C PRO A 126 -37.99 7.65 20.32
N SER A 127 -38.97 8.56 20.31
CA SER A 127 -40.35 8.22 19.91
C SER A 127 -40.46 8.02 18.40
N PRO A 128 -41.38 7.16 17.92
CA PRO A 128 -41.38 6.68 16.55
C PRO A 128 -42.05 7.69 15.61
N VAL A 129 -41.35 8.11 14.56
CA VAL A 129 -41.96 8.77 13.39
C VAL A 129 -41.46 8.07 12.13
N GLY A 130 -42.41 7.84 11.22
CA GLY A 130 -42.36 6.91 10.11
C GLY A 130 -41.25 7.08 9.09
N GLN A 131 -40.99 5.95 8.44
CA GLN A 131 -40.06 5.72 7.35
C GLN A 131 -40.22 6.72 6.20
N LEU A 132 -39.10 7.35 5.82
CA LEU A 132 -38.66 7.61 4.44
C LEU A 132 -37.22 8.15 4.52
N ALA A 133 -36.25 7.24 4.67
CA ALA A 133 -34.83 7.58 4.75
C ALA A 133 -34.16 7.37 3.38
N ILE A 134 -33.78 8.48 2.74
CA ILE A 134 -32.77 8.54 1.68
C ILE A 134 -31.44 8.89 2.37
N PRO A 135 -30.33 8.17 2.15
CA PRO A 135 -29.08 8.47 2.85
C PRO A 135 -28.40 9.71 2.26
N ALA A 136 -28.35 10.78 3.05
CA ALA A 136 -27.50 11.94 2.81
C ALA A 136 -26.07 11.67 3.30
N ALA A 137 -25.11 11.73 2.39
CA ALA A 137 -23.69 11.64 2.69
C ALA A 137 -23.16 13.02 3.13
N THR A 138 -22.86 13.18 4.42
CA THR A 138 -22.14 14.33 4.97
C THR A 138 -20.62 14.07 4.88
N GLY A 139 -19.96 14.77 3.97
CA GLY A 139 -18.50 14.80 3.85
C GLY A 139 -18.04 16.23 3.66
N THR A 140 -17.40 16.77 4.69
CA THR A 140 -16.82 18.13 4.77
C THR A 140 -15.77 18.35 3.69
N GLY A 141 -15.99 19.35 2.84
CA GLY A 141 -15.14 19.69 1.68
C GLY A 141 -14.08 20.74 2.02
N GLY A 142 -12.82 20.44 1.68
CA GLY A 142 -11.69 21.39 1.69
C GLY A 142 -11.12 21.57 0.28
N LEU A 143 -10.76 22.81 -0.03
CA LEU A 143 -10.38 23.37 -1.35
C LEU A 143 -9.10 22.75 -2.00
N PRO A 144 -8.96 22.80 -3.34
CA PRO A 144 -7.91 22.09 -4.10
C PRO A 144 -6.70 22.97 -4.48
N GLY A 145 -5.53 22.34 -4.65
CA GLY A 145 -4.35 22.97 -5.23
C GLY A 145 -3.40 21.99 -5.91
N GLY A 146 -3.15 22.22 -7.21
CA GLY A 146 -1.85 22.08 -7.87
C GLY A 146 -1.37 20.68 -8.27
N GLY A 147 -1.39 20.38 -9.56
CA GLY A 147 -0.96 19.12 -10.15
C GLY A 147 0.55 18.94 -10.32
N GLY A 148 0.94 17.71 -10.69
CA GLY A 148 2.30 17.34 -11.08
C GLY A 148 2.39 15.86 -11.46
N THR A 149 2.35 15.56 -12.76
CA THR A 149 2.63 14.24 -13.33
C THR A 149 4.12 13.95 -13.38
N PRO A 150 4.55 12.68 -13.25
CA PRO A 150 5.60 12.23 -14.15
C PRO A 150 5.39 10.83 -14.75
N ALA A 151 5.45 10.84 -16.08
CA ALA A 151 6.24 9.98 -16.97
C ALA A 151 6.49 8.50 -16.57
N ARG A 152 5.84 7.64 -17.37
CA ARG A 152 6.08 6.20 -17.51
C ARG A 152 7.37 5.97 -18.32
N ARG A 153 8.35 5.23 -17.78
CA ARG A 153 9.52 4.74 -18.54
C ARG A 153 9.41 3.23 -18.76
N ALA A 154 9.54 2.84 -20.03
CA ALA A 154 9.64 1.47 -20.50
C ALA A 154 11.11 1.05 -20.67
N ALA A 155 11.40 -0.20 -20.35
CA ALA A 155 12.56 -1.00 -20.80
C ALA A 155 12.11 -2.48 -20.63
N GLY A 156 12.13 -3.38 -21.62
CA GLY A 156 13.26 -3.82 -22.48
C GLY A 156 14.27 -4.57 -21.59
N GLY A 157 14.62 -5.85 -21.71
CA GLY A 157 14.49 -6.91 -22.72
C GLY A 157 15.53 -8.01 -22.39
N GLY A 158 15.27 -9.29 -22.73
CA GLY A 158 16.24 -10.42 -22.83
C GLY A 158 16.87 -10.96 -21.51
N ALA A 159 17.32 -12.21 -21.35
CA ALA A 159 17.40 -13.43 -22.15
C ALA A 159 17.64 -14.62 -21.15
N ARG A 160 16.82 -15.67 -21.16
CA ARG A 160 17.11 -17.07 -21.58
C ARG A 160 18.54 -17.63 -21.40
N ARG A 161 18.66 -18.67 -20.55
CA ARG A 161 19.39 -19.96 -20.71
C ARG A 161 18.49 -21.03 -20.07
N GLY A 162 18.07 -22.15 -20.69
CA GLY A 162 18.86 -23.32 -21.13
C GLY A 162 19.04 -24.27 -19.92
N ALA A 163 18.01 -25.03 -19.49
CA ALA A 163 17.59 -26.38 -19.94
C ALA A 163 18.56 -27.51 -19.55
N HIS A 164 18.13 -28.40 -18.66
CA HIS A 164 18.37 -29.85 -18.71
C HIS A 164 17.34 -30.54 -17.80
N LEU A 165 16.43 -31.33 -18.36
CA LEU A 165 15.68 -32.33 -17.62
C LEU A 165 15.61 -33.57 -18.50
N ASP A 166 16.14 -34.64 -17.93
CA ASP A 166 16.18 -35.96 -18.52
C ASP A 166 14.79 -36.62 -18.51
N GLU A 167 14.70 -37.47 -19.51
CA GLU A 167 13.73 -38.44 -19.94
C GLU A 167 13.27 -39.44 -18.84
N TRP A 168 12.20 -40.20 -19.16
CA TRP A 168 11.62 -41.41 -18.52
C TRP A 168 10.15 -41.18 -18.13
N ALA A 169 9.17 -42.04 -18.40
CA ALA A 169 9.00 -43.18 -19.29
C ALA A 169 7.47 -43.39 -19.39
N LEU A 170 7.02 -43.93 -20.52
CA LEU A 170 5.63 -44.25 -20.83
C LEU A 170 5.09 -45.41 -19.98
N SER A 171 3.78 -45.39 -19.69
CA SER A 171 2.99 -46.62 -19.81
C SER A 171 1.57 -46.31 -20.32
N GLU A 172 1.15 -47.18 -21.23
CA GLU A 172 -0.12 -47.21 -21.95
C GLU A 172 -1.23 -47.78 -21.07
N VAL A 173 -2.47 -47.31 -21.28
CA VAL A 173 -3.65 -48.20 -21.25
C VAL A 173 -4.60 -47.75 -22.37
N ALA A 174 -4.85 -48.67 -23.29
CA ALA A 174 -5.79 -48.56 -24.40
C ALA A 174 -7.26 -48.77 -23.95
N GLY A 175 -8.21 -48.15 -24.65
CA GLY A 175 -9.63 -48.39 -24.44
C GLY A 175 -10.56 -47.64 -25.42
N ALA A 176 -10.73 -48.24 -26.61
CA ALA A 176 -11.88 -48.22 -27.54
C ALA A 176 -12.73 -46.95 -27.79
N ALA A 177 -12.83 -46.59 -29.08
CA ALA A 177 -13.77 -45.63 -29.67
C ALA A 177 -15.14 -46.29 -30.00
N THR A 178 -16.28 -45.58 -29.91
CA THR A 178 -17.04 -44.92 -31.01
C THR A 178 -18.43 -44.46 -30.46
N PRO A 179 -19.33 -43.77 -31.20
CA PRO A 179 -19.38 -42.31 -31.29
C PRO A 179 -20.77 -41.68 -30.99
N ALA A 180 -20.76 -40.35 -30.82
CA ALA A 180 -21.85 -39.39 -31.07
C ALA A 180 -23.20 -39.53 -30.32
N THR A 181 -23.43 -38.60 -29.40
CA THR A 181 -24.64 -37.74 -29.42
C THR A 181 -24.31 -36.42 -28.71
N HIS A 182 -23.85 -35.45 -29.51
CA HIS A 182 -23.66 -34.07 -29.09
C HIS A 182 -25.01 -33.35 -29.09
N SER A 183 -25.73 -33.41 -27.98
CA SER A 183 -26.75 -32.41 -27.66
C SER A 183 -27.21 -32.62 -26.22
N ILE A 184 -27.26 -31.51 -25.47
CA ILE A 184 -27.81 -31.39 -24.11
C ILE A 184 -26.76 -31.60 -22.99
N LEU A 185 -25.91 -30.59 -22.82
CA LEU A 185 -25.42 -30.12 -21.51
C LEU A 185 -24.77 -28.73 -21.68
N ILE A 186 -25.55 -27.78 -22.21
CA ILE A 186 -25.22 -26.34 -22.17
C ILE A 186 -26.01 -25.75 -21.02
N GLY A 187 -25.40 -25.71 -19.84
CA GLY A 187 -26.03 -25.16 -18.63
C GLY A 187 -25.12 -25.14 -17.40
N SER A 188 -23.81 -25.30 -17.59
CA SER A 188 -22.82 -25.23 -16.51
C SER A 188 -21.95 -24.00 -16.71
N LEU A 189 -22.25 -22.95 -15.93
CA LEU A 189 -21.41 -21.82 -15.54
C LEU A 189 -20.09 -21.65 -16.33
N VAL A 190 -20.21 -21.26 -17.60
CA VAL A 190 -19.07 -20.73 -18.35
C VAL A 190 -18.85 -19.31 -17.83
N ALA A 191 -17.82 -19.13 -17.02
CA ALA A 191 -17.29 -17.80 -16.71
C ALA A 191 -17.21 -17.02 -18.04
N PRO A 192 -17.68 -15.76 -18.10
CA PRO A 192 -17.75 -15.02 -19.35
C PRO A 192 -16.39 -15.10 -20.03
N VAL A 193 -16.37 -15.63 -21.26
CA VAL A 193 -15.15 -15.73 -22.06
C VAL A 193 -14.55 -14.33 -22.09
N SER A 194 -13.40 -14.16 -21.44
CA SER A 194 -12.80 -12.85 -21.31
C SER A 194 -12.58 -12.27 -22.72
N GLU A 195 -12.70 -10.96 -22.89
CA GLU A 195 -12.45 -10.30 -24.18
C GLU A 195 -11.06 -10.68 -24.76
N GLN A 196 -10.10 -10.93 -23.86
CA GLN A 196 -8.78 -11.46 -24.20
C GLN A 196 -8.80 -12.88 -24.77
N ASP A 197 -9.70 -13.75 -24.30
CA ASP A 197 -9.86 -15.10 -24.83
C ASP A 197 -10.55 -15.09 -26.20
N ALA A 198 -11.54 -14.22 -26.40
CA ALA A 198 -12.14 -14.01 -27.72
C ALA A 198 -11.11 -13.52 -28.75
N ALA A 199 -10.30 -12.51 -28.40
CA ALA A 199 -9.22 -12.01 -29.25
C ALA A 199 -8.18 -13.09 -29.60
N ARG A 200 -7.87 -14.00 -28.66
CA ARG A 200 -6.96 -15.13 -28.92
C ARG A 200 -7.55 -16.15 -29.87
N VAL A 201 -8.84 -16.49 -29.74
CA VAL A 201 -9.52 -17.40 -30.67
C VAL A 201 -9.50 -16.82 -32.09
N THR A 202 -9.80 -15.52 -32.24
CA THR A 202 -9.73 -14.83 -33.53
C THR A 202 -8.31 -14.86 -34.11
N GLN A 203 -7.29 -14.59 -33.29
CA GLN A 203 -5.89 -14.66 -33.73
C GLN A 203 -5.47 -16.07 -34.12
N ALA A 204 -5.88 -17.09 -33.36
CA ALA A 204 -5.57 -18.49 -33.67
C ALA A 204 -6.22 -18.93 -34.99
N ARG A 205 -7.47 -18.51 -35.25
CA ARG A 205 -8.14 -18.75 -36.54
C ARG A 205 -7.42 -18.08 -37.71
N LYS A 206 -6.95 -16.84 -37.53
CA LYS A 206 -6.15 -16.13 -38.54
C LYS A 206 -4.85 -16.87 -38.86
N ILE A 207 -4.14 -17.36 -37.84
CA ILE A 207 -2.92 -18.16 -38.01
C ILE A 207 -3.22 -19.48 -38.71
N MET A 208 -4.29 -20.17 -38.32
CA MET A 208 -4.70 -21.44 -38.93
C MET A 208 -5.00 -21.28 -40.43
N ALA A 209 -5.77 -20.24 -40.81
CA ALA A 209 -6.07 -19.94 -42.21
C ALA A 209 -4.79 -19.68 -43.02
N ALA A 210 -3.84 -18.93 -42.45
CA ALA A 210 -2.55 -18.66 -43.10
C ALA A 210 -1.68 -19.92 -43.27
N LEU A 211 -1.82 -20.91 -42.39
CA LEU A 211 -1.05 -22.17 -42.44
C LEU A 211 -1.63 -23.22 -43.38
N GLN A 212 -2.87 -23.05 -43.85
CA GLN A 212 -3.57 -24.05 -44.68
C GLN A 212 -2.80 -24.45 -45.95
N PRO A 213 -2.16 -23.54 -46.71
CA PRO A 213 -1.33 -23.91 -47.87
C PRO A 213 -0.10 -24.74 -47.49
N LEU A 214 0.46 -24.52 -46.29
CA LEU A 214 1.62 -25.26 -45.80
C LEU A 214 1.24 -26.68 -45.36
N LEU A 215 0.06 -26.84 -44.76
CA LEU A 215 -0.49 -28.13 -44.35
C LEU A 215 -0.87 -29.03 -45.52
N ALA A 216 -1.23 -28.45 -46.67
CA ALA A 216 -1.53 -29.20 -47.89
C ALA A 216 -0.28 -29.83 -48.52
N LEU A 217 0.93 -29.40 -48.14
CA LEU A 217 2.19 -29.91 -48.67
C LEU A 217 2.77 -31.03 -47.79
N PRO A 218 3.23 -32.15 -48.37
CA PRO A 218 3.93 -33.22 -47.65
C PRO A 218 5.21 -32.71 -46.95
N ASP A 219 5.59 -33.34 -45.83
CA ASP A 219 6.68 -32.87 -44.95
C ASP A 219 8.04 -32.68 -45.61
N ARG A 220 8.29 -33.39 -46.72
CA ARG A 220 9.55 -33.34 -47.47
C ARG A 220 9.43 -32.62 -48.82
N HIS A 221 8.36 -31.86 -49.05
CA HIS A 221 8.18 -31.13 -50.29
C HIS A 221 9.23 -30.01 -50.43
N ARG A 222 9.94 -29.97 -51.58
CA ARG A 222 11.05 -29.02 -51.82
C ARG A 222 10.62 -27.54 -51.69
N GLY A 223 9.34 -27.22 -51.91
CA GLY A 223 8.78 -25.87 -51.79
C GLY A 223 8.29 -25.45 -50.40
N ARG A 224 8.31 -26.33 -49.39
CA ARG A 224 7.74 -26.02 -48.05
C ARG A 224 8.40 -24.83 -47.38
N ARG A 225 9.73 -24.71 -47.50
CA ARG A 225 10.47 -23.60 -46.88
C ARG A 225 10.11 -22.25 -47.50
N ALA A 226 10.05 -22.17 -48.83
CA ALA A 226 9.63 -20.95 -49.52
C ALA A 226 8.20 -20.55 -49.13
N MET A 227 7.29 -21.52 -49.02
CA MET A 227 5.92 -21.29 -48.54
C MET A 227 5.89 -20.77 -47.09
N ALA A 228 6.66 -21.39 -46.19
CA ALA A 228 6.77 -20.95 -44.80
C ALA A 228 7.35 -19.53 -44.68
N GLU A 229 8.33 -19.17 -45.52
CA GLU A 229 8.91 -17.81 -45.57
C GLU A 229 7.93 -16.75 -46.12
N ALA A 230 7.04 -17.13 -47.04
CA ALA A 230 5.95 -16.25 -47.50
C ALA A 230 4.93 -16.01 -46.38
N ILE A 231 4.44 -17.09 -45.75
CA ILE A 231 3.49 -17.02 -44.62
C ILE A 231 4.11 -16.23 -43.44
N ALA A 232 5.41 -16.43 -43.18
CA ALA A 232 6.14 -15.70 -42.15
C ALA A 232 6.14 -14.18 -42.37
N ARG A 233 6.32 -13.74 -43.63
CA ARG A 233 6.21 -12.32 -44.01
C ARG A 233 4.81 -11.78 -43.75
N ASP A 234 3.77 -12.49 -44.16
CA ASP A 234 2.38 -12.04 -43.99
C ASP A 234 1.95 -11.95 -42.53
N LEU A 235 2.46 -12.85 -41.68
CA LEU A 235 2.19 -12.86 -40.25
C LEU A 235 3.12 -11.95 -39.43
N GLY A 236 4.18 -11.39 -40.03
CA GLY A 236 5.23 -10.64 -39.33
C GLY A 236 5.99 -11.50 -38.31
N ARG A 237 6.27 -12.77 -38.64
CA ARG A 237 6.92 -13.77 -37.77
C ARG A 237 8.15 -14.38 -38.45
N SER A 238 8.91 -15.18 -37.70
CA SER A 238 10.00 -15.96 -38.31
C SER A 238 9.46 -17.26 -38.90
N TRP A 239 10.09 -17.77 -39.98
CA TRP A 239 9.68 -19.03 -40.60
C TRP A 239 9.78 -20.23 -39.63
N GLN A 240 10.68 -20.20 -38.64
CA GLN A 240 10.71 -21.23 -37.59
C GLN A 240 9.49 -21.18 -36.67
N GLN A 241 8.92 -19.99 -36.42
CA GLN A 241 7.68 -19.85 -35.66
C GLN A 241 6.50 -20.42 -36.44
N VAL A 242 6.48 -20.24 -37.76
CA VAL A 242 5.46 -20.83 -38.65
C VAL A 242 5.49 -22.36 -38.56
N TYR A 243 6.67 -22.99 -38.62
CA TYR A 243 6.78 -24.45 -38.41
C TYR A 243 6.34 -24.89 -37.02
N ARG A 244 6.66 -24.14 -35.96
CA ARG A 244 6.16 -24.44 -34.60
C ARG A 244 4.64 -24.34 -34.52
N TYR A 245 4.02 -23.38 -35.20
CA TYR A 245 2.57 -23.27 -35.25
C TYR A 245 1.95 -24.44 -36.01
N GLU A 246 2.55 -24.83 -37.14
CA GLU A 246 2.13 -25.98 -37.92
C GLU A 246 2.19 -27.27 -37.11
N GLU A 247 3.32 -27.54 -36.44
CA GLU A 247 3.51 -28.70 -35.58
C GLU A 247 2.44 -28.76 -34.48
N LYS A 248 2.18 -27.63 -33.80
CA LYS A 248 1.15 -27.53 -32.76
C LYS A 248 -0.25 -27.74 -33.32
N LEU A 249 -0.53 -27.20 -34.51
CA LEU A 249 -1.80 -27.36 -35.21
C LEU A 249 -2.03 -28.83 -35.61
N ARG A 250 -1.00 -29.56 -36.01
CA ARG A 250 -1.09 -31.00 -36.29
C ARG A 250 -1.35 -31.84 -35.05
N VAL A 251 -0.70 -31.52 -33.93
CA VAL A 251 -0.82 -32.30 -32.70
C VAL A 251 -2.14 -32.07 -31.99
N GLY A 252 -2.61 -30.82 -31.92
CA GLY A 252 -3.77 -30.47 -31.08
C GLY A 252 -4.74 -29.47 -31.70
N GLY A 253 -4.70 -29.31 -33.02
CA GLY A 253 -5.67 -28.48 -33.74
C GLY A 253 -5.64 -27.00 -33.36
N LEU A 254 -6.78 -26.35 -33.55
CA LEU A 254 -6.97 -24.94 -33.18
C LEU A 254 -6.75 -24.70 -31.68
N ASP A 255 -7.11 -25.66 -30.83
CA ASP A 255 -6.96 -25.55 -29.38
C ASP A 255 -5.50 -25.41 -28.94
N ALA A 256 -4.59 -26.13 -29.60
CA ALA A 256 -3.15 -25.99 -29.36
C ALA A 256 -2.63 -24.59 -29.73
N LEU A 257 -3.16 -23.98 -30.79
CA LEU A 257 -2.84 -22.60 -31.16
C LEU A 257 -3.43 -21.58 -30.18
N ILE A 258 -4.67 -21.79 -29.71
CA ILE A 258 -5.30 -20.92 -28.70
C ILE A 258 -4.51 -20.94 -27.39
N ARG A 259 -3.97 -22.09 -27.01
CA ARG A 259 -3.14 -22.28 -25.81
C ARG A 259 -1.71 -21.78 -26.00
N LEU A 260 -1.29 -21.45 -27.22
CA LEU A 260 0.06 -20.99 -27.50
C LEU A 260 0.31 -19.63 -26.83
N GLY A 261 1.17 -19.61 -25.81
CA GLY A 261 1.42 -18.43 -24.98
C GLY A 261 0.60 -18.39 -23.69
N ARG A 262 -0.32 -19.34 -23.45
CA ARG A 262 -0.72 -19.66 -22.07
C ARG A 262 0.46 -20.34 -21.41
N ARG A 263 0.87 -19.82 -20.26
CA ARG A 263 1.85 -20.51 -19.42
C ARG A 263 1.20 -21.80 -18.91
N ALA A 264 1.95 -22.90 -18.89
CA ALA A 264 1.46 -24.22 -18.48
C ALA A 264 0.94 -24.24 -17.03
N ASP A 265 1.38 -23.29 -16.19
CA ASP A 265 0.93 -23.09 -14.81
C ASP A 265 -0.40 -22.33 -14.69
N ARG A 266 -1.03 -21.93 -15.80
CA ARG A 266 -2.32 -21.22 -15.78
C ARG A 266 -3.44 -22.21 -15.50
N GLY A 267 -3.77 -22.40 -14.23
CA GLY A 267 -4.83 -23.29 -13.74
C GLY A 267 -4.33 -24.37 -12.78
N VAL A 268 -3.01 -24.60 -12.72
CA VAL A 268 -2.40 -25.34 -11.61
C VAL A 268 -2.48 -24.44 -10.38
N ALA A 269 -3.03 -24.95 -9.28
CA ALA A 269 -3.04 -24.26 -8.01
C ALA A 269 -1.59 -23.91 -7.64
N ARG A 270 -1.19 -22.66 -7.90
CA ARG A 270 0.09 -22.13 -7.42
C ARG A 270 0.06 -22.31 -5.91
N ALA A 271 1.20 -22.75 -5.35
CA ALA A 271 1.40 -22.91 -3.91
C ALA A 271 0.57 -21.89 -3.13
N MET A 272 -0.26 -22.36 -2.19
CA MET A 272 -1.32 -21.51 -1.61
C MET A 272 -0.75 -20.25 -0.95
N VAL A 273 0.49 -20.35 -0.45
CA VAL A 273 1.27 -19.27 0.16
C VAL A 273 2.74 -19.30 -0.30
N SER A 274 3.49 -20.35 0.05
CA SER A 274 4.85 -20.65 -0.42
C SER A 274 5.21 -22.11 -0.16
N SER A 275 6.25 -22.63 -0.82
CA SER A 275 6.75 -23.99 -0.60
C SER A 275 7.25 -24.22 0.82
N GLU A 276 7.89 -23.21 1.43
CA GLU A 276 8.37 -23.28 2.81
C GLU A 276 7.22 -23.34 3.81
N PHE A 277 6.15 -22.57 3.56
CA PHE A 277 4.93 -22.65 4.36
C PHE A 277 4.27 -24.02 4.25
N GLU A 278 4.14 -24.57 3.04
CA GLU A 278 3.55 -25.89 2.82
C GLU A 278 4.38 -27.00 3.49
N ALA A 279 5.71 -26.94 3.40
CA ALA A 279 6.58 -27.88 4.11
C ALA A 279 6.44 -27.77 5.63
N TRP A 280 6.34 -26.54 6.16
CA TRP A 280 6.09 -26.31 7.59
C TRP A 280 4.72 -26.85 8.03
N ALA A 281 3.66 -26.55 7.27
CA ALA A 281 2.29 -26.94 7.61
C ALA A 281 2.10 -28.46 7.53
N ALA A 282 2.68 -29.12 6.52
CA ALA A 282 2.67 -30.58 6.42
C ALA A 282 3.37 -31.24 7.60
N GLY A 283 4.55 -30.73 7.98
CA GLY A 283 5.29 -31.20 9.14
C GLY A 283 4.53 -30.99 10.46
N LEU A 284 3.88 -29.83 10.63
CA LEU A 284 3.03 -29.54 11.78
C LEU A 284 1.87 -30.53 11.89
N LEU A 285 1.12 -30.73 10.80
CA LEU A 285 -0.05 -31.62 10.79
C LEU A 285 0.32 -33.07 11.09
N SER A 286 1.49 -33.53 10.63
CA SER A 286 2.01 -34.86 10.97
C SER A 286 2.46 -34.99 12.43
N ALA A 287 2.92 -33.91 13.05
CA ALA A 287 3.51 -33.92 14.38
C ALA A 287 2.56 -33.45 15.50
N TRP A 288 1.34 -33.03 15.16
CA TRP A 288 0.36 -32.48 16.11
C TRP A 288 -0.85 -33.43 16.26
N PRO A 289 -0.85 -34.31 17.29
CA PRO A 289 -1.93 -35.26 17.51
C PRO A 289 -3.29 -34.58 17.73
N GLY A 290 -4.31 -35.07 17.03
CA GLY A 290 -5.66 -34.50 17.05
C GLY A 290 -5.81 -33.16 16.33
N ALA A 291 -4.83 -32.72 15.51
CA ALA A 291 -4.99 -31.51 14.69
C ALA A 291 -6.19 -31.64 13.74
N ALA A 292 -6.34 -32.79 13.08
CA ALA A 292 -7.46 -33.07 12.19
C ALA A 292 -8.81 -33.09 12.94
N GLU A 293 -8.87 -33.68 14.14
CA GLU A 293 -10.07 -33.69 14.99
C GLU A 293 -10.50 -32.28 15.42
N ARG A 294 -9.53 -31.38 15.60
CA ARG A 294 -9.75 -29.95 15.87
C ARG A 294 -10.06 -29.14 14.60
N GLY A 295 -10.16 -29.79 13.44
CA GLY A 295 -10.48 -29.17 12.16
C GLY A 295 -9.32 -28.46 11.47
N TYR A 296 -8.07 -28.75 11.84
CA TYR A 296 -6.90 -28.23 11.14
C TYR A 296 -6.48 -29.17 10.00
N ASP A 297 -6.53 -28.65 8.78
CA ASP A 297 -5.95 -29.26 7.60
C ASP A 297 -5.08 -28.23 6.84
N MET A 298 -4.43 -28.65 5.75
CA MET A 298 -3.55 -27.80 4.97
C MET A 298 -4.30 -26.59 4.35
N PRO A 299 -5.46 -26.77 3.66
CA PRO A 299 -6.27 -25.65 3.18
C PRO A 299 -6.66 -24.66 4.28
N LYS A 300 -7.05 -25.15 5.47
CA LYS A 300 -7.48 -24.31 6.58
C LYS A 300 -6.34 -23.47 7.12
N LEU A 301 -5.15 -24.06 7.30
CA LEU A 301 -3.98 -23.30 7.73
C LEU A 301 -3.60 -22.21 6.71
N ALA A 302 -3.70 -22.50 5.42
CA ALA A 302 -3.42 -21.52 4.37
C ALA A 302 -4.48 -20.41 4.32
N GLU A 303 -5.76 -20.74 4.48
CA GLU A 303 -6.86 -19.77 4.59
C GLU A 303 -6.67 -18.87 5.82
N MET A 304 -6.37 -19.46 6.98
CA MET A 304 -6.07 -18.71 8.21
C MET A 304 -4.95 -17.71 8.00
N LEU A 305 -3.81 -18.14 7.42
CA LEU A 305 -2.69 -17.24 7.15
C LEU A 305 -3.08 -16.13 6.17
N ARG A 306 -3.84 -16.46 5.13
CA ARG A 306 -4.36 -15.49 4.16
C ARG A 306 -5.22 -14.43 4.85
N ASP A 307 -6.14 -14.83 5.73
CA ASP A 307 -6.99 -13.90 6.46
C ASP A 307 -6.19 -13.01 7.41
N LYS A 308 -5.16 -13.55 8.08
CA LYS A 308 -4.26 -12.73 8.91
C LYS A 308 -3.43 -11.75 8.09
N VAL A 309 -2.98 -12.13 6.90
CA VAL A 309 -2.28 -11.23 5.96
C VAL A 309 -3.21 -10.10 5.51
N ARG A 310 -4.45 -10.41 5.15
CA ARG A 310 -5.46 -9.42 4.77
C ARG A 310 -5.75 -8.47 5.92
N GLY A 311 -5.96 -9.00 7.13
CA GLY A 311 -6.12 -8.22 8.35
C GLY A 311 -4.91 -7.32 8.67
N ALA A 312 -3.70 -7.79 8.41
CA ALA A 312 -2.49 -7.00 8.60
C ALA A 312 -2.38 -5.84 7.59
N TRP A 313 -2.81 -6.05 6.34
CA TRP A 313 -2.89 -4.99 5.34
C TRP A 313 -3.96 -3.95 5.66
N THR A 314 -5.16 -4.38 6.02
CA THR A 314 -6.24 -3.47 6.44
C THR A 314 -5.85 -2.71 7.71
N GLY A 315 -5.18 -3.38 8.66
CA GLY A 315 -4.59 -2.79 9.85
C GLY A 315 -3.37 -1.89 9.61
N GLY A 316 -2.92 -1.73 8.35
CA GLY A 316 -1.92 -0.73 7.99
C GLY A 316 -0.48 -1.14 8.19
N ALA A 317 -0.14 -2.37 7.83
CA ALA A 317 1.26 -2.71 7.60
C ALA A 317 1.88 -1.79 6.53
N ASP A 318 3.04 -1.21 6.84
CA ASP A 318 3.77 -0.27 5.98
C ASP A 318 4.47 -0.99 4.80
N GLY A 319 4.66 -2.31 4.90
CA GLY A 319 5.25 -3.13 3.84
C GLY A 319 5.13 -4.63 4.06
N GLU A 320 5.55 -5.40 3.05
CA GLU A 320 5.45 -6.88 3.00
C GLU A 320 6.03 -7.54 4.25
N ARG A 321 7.22 -7.12 4.70
CA ARG A 321 7.89 -7.71 5.86
C ARG A 321 7.09 -7.51 7.15
N GLN A 322 6.59 -6.30 7.38
CA GLN A 322 5.81 -6.01 8.58
C GLN A 322 4.44 -6.71 8.53
N CYS A 323 3.84 -6.80 7.35
CA CYS A 323 2.63 -7.58 7.11
C CYS A 323 2.85 -9.06 7.49
N TRP A 324 3.94 -9.67 7.01
CA TRP A 324 4.31 -11.04 7.34
C TRP A 324 4.48 -11.24 8.85
N LEU A 325 5.27 -10.40 9.51
CA LEU A 325 5.52 -10.49 10.95
C LEU A 325 4.24 -10.39 11.78
N LYS A 326 3.34 -9.46 11.43
CA LYS A 326 2.03 -9.34 12.10
C LYS A 326 1.16 -10.57 11.86
N ALA A 327 1.09 -11.04 10.62
CA ALA A 327 0.24 -12.16 10.24
C ALA A 327 0.69 -13.47 10.88
N THR A 328 1.98 -13.79 10.85
CA THR A 328 2.52 -15.01 11.47
C THR A 328 2.44 -14.95 12.99
N ALA A 329 2.63 -13.79 13.62
CA ALA A 329 2.42 -13.63 15.06
C ALA A 329 0.96 -13.86 15.47
N TRP A 330 0.00 -13.32 14.71
CA TRP A 330 -1.43 -13.56 14.95
C TRP A 330 -1.82 -15.01 14.74
N MET A 331 -1.34 -15.63 13.64
CA MET A 331 -1.57 -17.05 13.40
C MET A 331 -0.96 -17.92 14.51
N ALA A 332 0.25 -17.60 14.97
CA ALA A 332 0.90 -18.32 16.06
C ALA A 332 0.09 -18.22 17.38
N LYS A 333 -0.49 -17.05 17.67
CA LYS A 333 -1.37 -16.85 18.82
C LYS A 333 -2.61 -17.75 18.74
N ASP A 334 -3.27 -17.79 17.58
CA ASP A 334 -4.48 -18.60 17.38
C ASP A 334 -4.17 -20.10 17.46
N LEU A 335 -3.06 -20.54 16.83
CA LEU A 335 -2.62 -21.93 16.90
C LEU A 335 -2.21 -22.34 18.32
N ARG A 336 -1.57 -21.45 19.08
CA ARG A 336 -1.26 -21.69 20.50
C ARG A 336 -2.54 -21.92 21.31
N ALA A 337 -3.57 -21.11 21.09
CA ALA A 337 -4.87 -21.30 21.74
C ALA A 337 -5.52 -22.64 21.37
N GLY A 338 -5.24 -23.14 20.15
CA GLY A 338 -5.66 -24.47 19.70
C GLY A 338 -4.85 -25.64 20.30
N GLY A 339 -3.76 -25.38 21.03
CA GLY A 339 -2.87 -26.41 21.60
C GLY A 339 -1.71 -26.82 20.70
N CYS A 340 -1.29 -25.97 19.76
CA CYS A 340 -0.15 -26.24 18.87
C CYS A 340 1.17 -26.26 19.66
N PRO A 341 2.08 -27.24 19.43
CA PRO A 341 3.35 -27.29 20.13
C PRO A 341 4.24 -26.06 19.86
N ASP A 342 4.83 -25.50 20.91
CA ASP A 342 5.61 -24.25 20.83
C ASP A 342 6.79 -24.30 19.85
N GLY A 343 7.43 -25.46 19.69
CA GLY A 343 8.53 -25.64 18.73
C GLY A 343 8.11 -25.37 17.28
N TRP A 344 6.87 -25.71 16.91
CA TRP A 344 6.34 -25.43 15.57
C TRP A 344 5.92 -23.97 15.40
N LEU A 345 5.42 -23.34 16.47
CA LEU A 345 5.11 -21.91 16.50
C LEU A 345 6.39 -21.07 16.32
N ALA A 346 7.48 -21.43 17.00
CA ALA A 346 8.77 -20.78 16.82
C ALA A 346 9.26 -20.89 15.36
N ARG A 347 9.08 -22.04 14.72
CA ARG A 347 9.41 -22.24 13.29
C ARG A 347 8.54 -21.40 12.36
N LEU A 348 7.25 -21.22 12.66
CA LEU A 348 6.35 -20.35 11.87
C LEU A 348 6.86 -18.90 11.87
N LEU A 349 7.30 -18.41 13.01
CA LEU A 349 7.78 -17.03 13.18
C LEU A 349 9.12 -16.77 12.47
N THR A 350 9.89 -17.82 12.16
CA THR A 350 11.16 -17.72 11.44
C THR A 350 11.04 -18.04 9.94
N LEU A 351 9.85 -18.41 9.45
CA LEU A 351 9.66 -18.65 8.03
C LEU A 351 9.97 -17.39 7.19
N PRO A 352 10.66 -17.55 6.05
CA PRO A 352 10.93 -16.45 5.16
C PRO A 352 9.62 -15.86 4.62
N ALA A 353 9.58 -14.53 4.49
CA ALA A 353 8.38 -13.85 4.00
C ALA A 353 8.06 -14.26 2.56
N ALA A 354 6.84 -14.77 2.33
CA ALA A 354 6.32 -15.12 1.02
C ALA A 354 6.00 -13.87 0.17
N ARG A 355 7.03 -13.15 -0.29
CA ARG A 355 6.91 -11.80 -0.88
C ARG A 355 5.91 -11.71 -2.03
N ARG A 356 5.90 -12.71 -2.93
CA ARG A 356 4.98 -12.71 -4.09
C ARG A 356 3.51 -12.82 -3.66
N PHE A 357 3.23 -13.68 -2.68
CA PHE A 357 1.90 -13.84 -2.10
C PHE A 357 1.47 -12.56 -1.38
N LEU A 358 2.35 -12.00 -0.54
CA LEU A 358 2.11 -10.76 0.19
C LEU A 358 1.86 -9.56 -0.73
N ALA A 359 2.64 -9.45 -1.82
CA ALA A 359 2.48 -8.40 -2.81
C ALA A 359 1.14 -8.53 -3.55
N ALA A 360 0.72 -9.76 -3.89
CA ALA A 360 -0.55 -10.02 -4.56
C ALA A 360 -1.75 -9.64 -3.67
N GLU A 361 -1.78 -10.09 -2.42
CA GLU A 361 -2.82 -9.69 -1.46
C GLU A 361 -2.77 -8.17 -1.19
N GLY A 362 -1.57 -7.60 -1.08
CA GLY A 362 -1.37 -6.18 -0.82
C GLY A 362 -1.93 -5.23 -1.88
N GLN A 363 -2.08 -5.66 -3.14
CA GLN A 363 -2.68 -4.83 -4.20
C GLN A 363 -4.12 -4.42 -3.86
N HIS A 364 -4.88 -5.30 -3.20
CA HIS A 364 -6.29 -5.07 -2.93
C HIS A 364 -6.53 -4.52 -1.53
N PHE A 365 -5.88 -5.09 -0.51
CA PHE A 365 -6.22 -4.78 0.88
C PHE A 365 -5.52 -3.54 1.45
N ARG A 366 -4.46 -3.03 0.80
CA ARG A 366 -3.83 -1.76 1.21
C ARG A 366 -4.78 -0.58 1.02
N VAL A 367 -5.58 -0.59 -0.04
CA VAL A 367 -6.55 0.47 -0.33
C VAL A 367 -7.63 0.48 0.75
N SER A 368 -8.17 -0.69 1.12
CA SER A 368 -9.15 -0.82 2.20
C SER A 368 -8.61 -0.30 3.54
N GLY A 369 -7.35 -0.61 3.87
CA GLY A 369 -6.72 -0.07 5.07
C GLY A 369 -6.51 1.44 5.02
N LYS A 370 -6.14 1.99 3.85
CA LYS A 370 -6.01 3.43 3.64
C LYS A 370 -7.38 4.12 3.77
N ALA A 371 -8.46 3.52 3.27
CA ALA A 371 -9.82 4.08 3.41
C ALA A 371 -10.26 4.24 4.87
N LEU A 372 -9.93 3.28 5.74
CA LEU A 372 -10.27 3.36 7.16
C LEU A 372 -9.46 4.41 7.93
N ARG A 373 -8.21 4.66 7.54
CA ARG A 373 -7.31 5.60 8.24
C ARG A 373 -7.29 7.00 7.65
N ASP A 374 -7.50 7.10 6.35
CA ASP A 374 -7.35 8.30 5.54
C ASP A 374 -8.39 8.30 4.42
N GLY A 375 -9.65 8.46 4.82
CA GLY A 375 -10.78 8.55 3.90
C GLY A 375 -10.64 9.72 2.92
N LYS A 376 -9.97 10.81 3.33
CA LYS A 376 -9.71 11.95 2.45
C LYS A 376 -8.76 11.59 1.31
N ALA A 377 -7.63 10.95 1.58
CA ALA A 377 -6.72 10.56 0.50
C ALA A 377 -7.35 9.52 -0.44
N ILE A 378 -8.26 8.67 0.03
CA ILE A 378 -9.05 7.80 -0.86
C ILE A 378 -10.05 8.62 -1.70
N TYR A 379 -10.72 9.61 -1.11
CA TYR A 379 -11.59 10.51 -1.86
C TYR A 379 -10.83 11.27 -2.95
N ASP A 380 -9.64 11.78 -2.64
CA ASP A 380 -8.85 12.59 -3.55
C ASP A 380 -8.16 11.75 -4.64
N ASP A 381 -7.65 10.55 -4.32
CA ASP A 381 -6.83 9.74 -5.25
C ASP A 381 -7.60 8.63 -5.98
N ASN A 382 -8.68 8.11 -5.37
CA ASN A 382 -9.32 6.86 -5.81
C ASN A 382 -10.79 7.02 -6.21
N LEU A 383 -11.49 8.06 -5.76
CA LEU A 383 -12.84 8.36 -6.23
C LEU A 383 -12.77 9.28 -7.46
N THR A 384 -13.60 8.97 -8.46
CA THR A 384 -13.71 9.85 -9.63
C THR A 384 -14.29 11.18 -9.16
N PRO A 385 -13.62 12.31 -9.42
CA PRO A 385 -14.14 13.61 -9.03
C PRO A 385 -15.51 13.80 -9.71
N VAL A 386 -16.57 13.89 -8.92
CA VAL A 386 -17.87 14.31 -9.45
C VAL A 386 -17.69 15.76 -9.91
N ARG A 387 -17.83 16.00 -11.22
CA ARG A 387 -17.87 17.37 -11.76
C ARG A 387 -19.11 18.07 -11.20
N ARG A 388 -18.92 18.81 -10.11
CA ARG A 388 -19.96 19.68 -9.54
C ARG A 388 -19.99 20.96 -10.38
N THR A 389 -21.04 21.14 -11.16
CA THR A 389 -21.30 22.38 -11.90
C THR A 389 -22.55 23.05 -11.35
N ALA A 390 -22.47 24.34 -11.06
CA ALA A 390 -23.61 25.16 -10.66
C ALA A 390 -24.32 25.83 -11.86
N ARG A 391 -23.82 25.62 -13.08
CA ARG A 391 -24.19 26.40 -14.28
C ARG A 391 -25.67 26.33 -14.68
N ALA A 392 -26.41 25.33 -14.19
CA ALA A 392 -27.83 25.13 -14.48
C ALA A 392 -28.74 25.36 -13.27
N LEU A 393 -28.19 25.82 -12.13
CA LEU A 393 -28.98 26.13 -10.94
C LEU A 393 -29.44 27.59 -10.99
N MET A 394 -30.72 27.82 -10.73
CA MET A 394 -31.27 29.13 -10.46
C MET A 394 -31.06 29.49 -8.98
N PRO A 395 -31.02 30.79 -8.61
CA PRO A 395 -30.94 31.21 -7.22
C PRO A 395 -32.02 30.54 -6.36
N GLY A 396 -31.62 29.89 -5.27
CA GLY A 396 -32.52 29.17 -4.38
C GLY A 396 -32.79 27.70 -4.72
N ASP A 397 -32.37 27.20 -5.90
CA ASP A 397 -32.55 25.78 -6.27
C ASP A 397 -31.76 24.84 -5.37
N LEU A 398 -30.58 25.28 -4.91
CA LEU A 398 -29.74 24.51 -3.99
C LEU A 398 -29.07 25.44 -2.98
N VAL A 399 -29.50 25.32 -1.72
CA VAL A 399 -28.87 26.00 -0.58
C VAL A 399 -28.16 24.96 0.28
N CYS A 400 -26.86 25.14 0.48
CA CYS A 400 -26.07 24.32 1.38
C CYS A 400 -26.00 24.97 2.76
N GLY A 401 -26.42 24.25 3.78
CA GLY A 401 -26.17 24.61 5.18
C GLY A 401 -24.83 24.05 5.65
N ASP A 402 -24.03 24.85 6.34
CA ASP A 402 -22.85 24.39 7.06
C ASP A 402 -22.89 24.81 8.53
N VAL A 403 -22.42 23.91 9.40
CA VAL A 403 -22.32 24.14 10.84
C VAL A 403 -20.85 24.06 11.23
N SER A 404 -20.28 25.21 11.53
CA SER A 404 -18.87 25.32 11.92
C SER A 404 -18.76 25.59 13.43
N PRO A 405 -17.99 24.78 14.19
CA PRO A 405 -17.66 25.13 15.57
C PRO A 405 -16.80 26.39 15.57
N LEU A 406 -17.08 27.31 16.48
CA LEU A 406 -16.23 28.47 16.72
C LEU A 406 -15.43 28.21 17.99
N ASP A 407 -14.10 28.30 17.89
CA ASP A 407 -13.17 28.20 19.03
C ASP A 407 -13.14 29.51 19.85
N ILE A 408 -14.29 30.17 19.98
CA ILE A 408 -14.47 31.41 20.74
C ILE A 408 -15.35 31.07 21.95
N PRO A 409 -14.79 31.10 23.18
CA PRO A 409 -15.59 30.91 24.37
C PRO A 409 -16.55 32.09 24.53
N CYS A 410 -17.83 31.78 24.79
CA CYS A 410 -18.88 32.74 25.08
C CYS A 410 -19.38 32.48 26.50
N LEU A 411 -19.68 33.55 27.23
CA LEU A 411 -20.36 33.47 28.52
C LEU A 411 -21.87 33.36 28.28
N ARG A 412 -22.49 32.40 28.96
CA ARG A 412 -23.95 32.31 29.08
C ARG A 412 -24.45 33.28 30.15
N PRO A 413 -25.76 33.60 30.18
CA PRO A 413 -26.36 34.43 31.22
C PRO A 413 -26.16 33.90 32.66
N ASP A 414 -25.99 32.60 32.82
CA ASP A 414 -25.72 31.94 34.11
C ASP A 414 -24.23 31.99 34.53
N GLY A 415 -23.38 32.66 33.75
CA GLY A 415 -21.93 32.74 33.99
C GLY A 415 -21.14 31.51 33.52
N SER A 416 -21.79 30.47 33.00
CA SER A 416 -21.09 29.30 32.46
C SER A 416 -20.45 29.60 31.09
N THR A 417 -19.36 28.91 30.78
CA THR A 417 -18.69 29.04 29.46
C THR A 417 -19.30 28.06 28.46
N MET A 418 -19.53 28.52 27.23
CA MET A 418 -19.93 27.70 26.09
C MET A 418 -19.10 28.01 24.86
N TYR A 419 -19.04 27.07 23.91
CA TYR A 419 -18.47 27.31 22.58
C TYR A 419 -19.59 27.55 21.58
N ALA A 420 -19.54 28.68 20.89
CA ALA A 420 -20.55 28.99 19.87
C ALA A 420 -20.43 28.05 18.67
N ARG A 421 -21.55 27.78 18.01
CA ARG A 421 -21.60 27.13 16.69
C ARG A 421 -22.21 28.10 15.70
N MET A 422 -21.52 28.32 14.59
CA MET A 422 -22.03 29.14 13.49
C MET A 422 -22.82 28.25 12.54
N ILE A 423 -24.04 28.66 12.22
CA ILE A 423 -24.84 28.05 11.16
C ILE A 423 -24.90 29.05 10.00
N SER A 424 -24.44 28.62 8.83
CA SER A 424 -24.42 29.45 7.62
C SER A 424 -25.18 28.75 6.49
N TRP A 425 -25.92 29.54 5.71
CA TRP A 425 -26.63 29.07 4.52
C TRP A 425 -26.01 29.70 3.28
N HIS A 426 -25.58 28.89 2.33
CA HIS A 426 -24.91 29.30 1.11
C HIS A 426 -25.71 28.86 -0.12
N ASP A 427 -26.13 29.80 -0.95
CA ASP A 427 -26.76 29.50 -2.23
C ASP A 427 -25.69 29.17 -3.28
N VAL A 428 -25.74 27.93 -3.78
CA VAL A 428 -24.75 27.38 -4.71
C VAL A 428 -24.80 28.06 -6.08
N ALA A 429 -25.97 28.57 -6.49
CA ALA A 429 -26.13 29.23 -7.79
C ALA A 429 -25.51 30.63 -7.80
N THR A 430 -25.69 31.39 -6.70
CA THR A 430 -25.26 32.80 -6.62
C THR A 430 -23.92 32.99 -5.92
N THR A 431 -23.40 31.97 -5.23
CA THR A 431 -22.24 32.03 -4.31
C THR A 431 -22.41 33.03 -3.16
N LYS A 432 -23.64 33.51 -2.90
CA LYS A 432 -23.93 34.47 -1.84
C LYS A 432 -24.43 33.75 -0.58
N PRO A 433 -24.00 34.18 0.63
CA PRO A 433 -24.63 33.75 1.86
C PRO A 433 -26.07 34.28 1.90
N VAL A 434 -27.04 33.40 2.14
CA VAL A 434 -28.48 33.73 2.17
C VAL A 434 -28.92 34.17 3.57
N GLY A 435 -28.10 33.90 4.58
CA GLY A 435 -28.29 34.35 5.95
C GLY A 435 -27.40 33.58 6.93
N SER A 436 -27.04 34.22 8.04
CA SER A 436 -26.39 33.57 9.18
C SER A 436 -27.30 33.69 10.39
N ALA A 437 -27.76 32.56 10.93
CA ALA A 437 -28.47 32.54 12.20
C ALA A 437 -27.46 32.25 13.31
N GLN A 438 -27.20 33.24 14.17
CA GLN A 438 -26.59 32.94 15.46
C GLN A 438 -27.68 32.32 16.33
N ASN A 439 -27.59 31.02 16.59
CA ASN A 439 -28.43 30.38 17.61
C ASN A 439 -28.07 30.93 18.99
N ARG A 440 -28.70 32.04 19.38
CA ARG A 440 -28.84 32.42 20.79
C ARG A 440 -29.85 31.47 21.40
N TRP A 441 -29.36 30.41 22.02
CA TRP A 441 -30.15 29.64 22.96
C TRP A 441 -30.54 30.58 24.12
N GLY A 442 -31.77 31.11 24.09
CA GLY A 442 -32.31 31.98 25.15
C GLY A 442 -33.16 33.17 24.71
N GLN A 443 -33.32 33.47 23.41
CA GLN A 443 -34.27 34.51 22.97
C GLN A 443 -35.27 33.94 21.97
N THR A 444 -36.49 33.69 22.46
CA THR A 444 -37.69 33.63 21.64
C THR A 444 -37.92 35.01 21.00
N GLY A 445 -38.02 35.05 19.67
CA GLY A 445 -38.66 36.16 18.97
C GLY A 445 -37.87 36.78 17.82
N GLY A 446 -38.43 36.67 16.62
CA GLY A 446 -38.18 37.63 15.54
C GLY A 446 -37.40 37.08 14.35
N VAL A 447 -38.07 36.32 13.48
CA VAL A 447 -37.66 36.21 12.07
C VAL A 447 -37.82 37.61 11.46
N ARG A 448 -36.73 38.28 11.10
CA ARG A 448 -36.79 39.43 10.20
C ARG A 448 -36.79 38.88 8.77
N SER A 449 -37.94 38.93 8.12
CA SER A 449 -38.05 38.85 6.67
C SER A 449 -37.43 40.10 6.06
N SER A 450 -36.43 39.92 5.20
CA SER A 450 -35.98 40.91 4.23
C SER A 450 -36.99 41.06 3.09
#